data_AF-A0A034WHB2-F1
#
_entry.id   AF-A0A034WHB2-F1
#
_cell.length_a   1.000
_cell.length_b   1.000
_cell.length_c   1.000
_cell.angle_alpha   90.00
_cell.angle_beta   90.00
_cell.angle_gamma   90.00
#
_symmetry.space_group_name_H-M   'P 1'
#
loop_
_entity.id
_entity.type
_entity.pdbx_description
1 polymer ?
#
loop_
_entity_poly.entity_id
_entity_poly.type
_entity_poly.pdbx_seq_one_letter_code
_entity_poly.pdbx_strand_id
1 'polypeptide(L)'
;MMAENRGSAQTEFDDYSMTMDHDADQNTQESRDDSTHTPNSSAHNTDEDDDSGDGRSSSALASSSTLSYKERRREAHTQAEQKRRDAIKKGYDSLQELVPTCQQNDSASGYKLSKALILQKSIDYIGYLNLQKKKQEEESAALQKEVAALRIIQHSYEHMLQHQQANPGPEEARLTDEAKFQVVSMN
;
A
#
# COMPACT_ATOMS: atom_id res chain seq x y z
N MET A 1 21.04 -66.05 16.11
CA MET A 1 20.87 -64.67 16.61
C MET A 1 21.51 -63.77 15.56
N MET A 2 20.82 -63.37 14.49
CA MET A 2 19.92 -62.20 14.40
C MET A 2 20.49 -60.96 15.10
N ALA A 3 20.93 -59.99 14.29
CA ALA A 3 20.69 -58.56 14.49
C ALA A 3 21.10 -57.81 13.22
N GLU A 4 20.10 -57.53 12.37
CA GLU A 4 20.18 -56.53 11.32
C GLU A 4 20.15 -55.14 11.98
N ASN A 5 21.05 -54.23 11.59
CA ASN A 5 20.96 -52.82 11.97
C ASN A 5 20.82 -51.98 10.70
N ARG A 6 19.57 -51.86 10.23
CA ARG A 6 19.16 -50.88 9.23
C ARG A 6 18.89 -49.56 9.97
N GLY A 7 19.89 -48.69 10.04
CA GLY A 7 19.72 -47.31 10.48
C GLY A 7 19.20 -46.47 9.31
N SER A 8 17.94 -46.08 9.40
CA SER A 8 17.23 -45.17 8.49
C SER A 8 17.98 -43.84 8.30
N ALA A 9 18.32 -43.50 7.06
CA ALA A 9 18.59 -42.10 6.69
C ALA A 9 17.24 -41.42 6.45
N GLN A 10 16.66 -40.93 7.54
CA GLN A 10 15.53 -40.02 7.54
C GLN A 10 16.11 -38.62 7.31
N THR A 11 16.28 -38.22 6.04
CA THR A 11 16.64 -36.83 5.71
C THR A 11 15.38 -35.98 5.74
N GLU A 12 15.21 -35.30 6.87
CA GLU A 12 14.64 -33.96 7.06
C GLU A 12 13.76 -33.46 5.91
N PHE A 13 12.47 -33.77 6.03
CA PHE A 13 11.39 -33.06 5.38
C PHE A 13 11.07 -31.85 6.26
N ASP A 14 11.93 -30.83 6.24
CA ASP A 14 11.71 -29.59 6.99
C ASP A 14 11.23 -28.48 6.06
N ASP A 15 9.96 -28.14 6.29
CA ASP A 15 9.37 -26.81 6.26
C ASP A 15 9.60 -25.96 4.99
N TYR A 16 8.71 -26.14 4.02
CA TYR A 16 8.22 -24.99 3.27
C TYR A 16 6.69 -25.01 3.30
N SER A 17 6.14 -24.55 4.43
CA SER A 17 4.80 -23.99 4.46
C SER A 17 4.66 -23.00 3.30
N MET A 18 4.02 -23.42 2.22
CA MET A 18 3.41 -22.48 1.28
C MET A 18 2.38 -21.70 2.09
N THR A 19 2.71 -20.47 2.48
CA THR A 19 1.69 -19.47 2.74
C THR A 19 0.97 -19.23 1.41
N MET A 20 -0.03 -20.07 1.13
CA MET A 20 -1.09 -19.70 0.21
C MET A 20 -1.83 -18.55 0.88
N ASP A 21 -1.55 -17.32 0.43
CA ASP A 21 -2.48 -16.22 0.64
C ASP A 21 -3.82 -16.65 0.03
N HIS A 22 -4.70 -17.13 0.91
CA HIS A 22 -6.11 -17.29 0.60
C HIS A 22 -6.65 -15.87 0.53
N ASP A 23 -6.87 -15.36 -0.68
CA ASP A 23 -7.88 -14.33 -0.92
C ASP A 23 -9.25 -14.96 -0.62
N ALA A 24 -9.53 -15.12 0.67
CA ALA A 24 -10.84 -15.41 1.17
C ALA A 24 -11.65 -14.11 1.02
N ASP A 25 -12.52 -14.11 0.02
CA ASP A 25 -13.69 -13.22 -0.05
C ASP A 25 -14.46 -13.37 1.27
N GLN A 26 -14.15 -12.51 2.24
CA GLN A 26 -14.99 -12.33 3.42
C GLN A 26 -16.20 -11.48 2.98
N ASN A 27 -17.16 -12.17 2.39
CA ASN A 27 -18.55 -11.74 2.39
C ASN A 27 -19.05 -11.83 3.85
N THR A 28 -18.74 -10.80 4.64
CA THR A 28 -19.28 -10.67 6.00
C THR A 28 -20.73 -10.22 5.87
N GLN A 29 -21.62 -11.20 5.99
CA GLN A 29 -23.05 -11.03 6.09
C GLN A 29 -23.39 -10.40 7.45
N GLU A 30 -23.30 -9.08 7.57
CA GLU A 30 -23.83 -8.35 8.72
C GLU A 30 -25.35 -8.25 8.62
N SER A 31 -26.01 -8.87 9.60
CA SER A 31 -27.43 -8.73 9.84
C SER A 31 -27.70 -7.37 10.47
N ARG A 32 -28.50 -6.56 9.75
CA ARG A 32 -29.50 -5.59 10.23
C ARG A 32 -29.41 -5.20 11.71
N ASP A 33 -29.07 -3.93 11.94
CA ASP A 33 -29.83 -3.10 12.88
C ASP A 33 -30.09 -1.72 12.26
N ASP A 34 -31.39 -1.44 12.15
CA ASP A 34 -31.97 -0.13 11.93
C ASP A 34 -31.66 0.74 13.16
N SER A 35 -30.92 1.83 12.96
CA SER A 35 -30.88 2.93 13.93
C SER A 35 -30.56 4.21 13.20
N THR A 36 -31.66 4.90 12.90
CA THR A 36 -31.73 6.34 12.73
C THR A 36 -30.93 7.07 13.82
N HIS A 37 -30.39 8.24 13.47
CA HIS A 37 -29.61 9.18 14.29
C HIS A 37 -28.08 9.03 14.24
N THR A 38 -27.48 9.55 13.17
CA THR A 38 -26.22 10.28 13.32
C THR A 38 -26.54 11.63 13.97
N PRO A 39 -26.18 11.91 15.23
CA PRO A 39 -26.05 13.30 15.61
C PRO A 39 -24.83 13.79 14.85
N ASN A 40 -25.09 14.56 13.80
CA ASN A 40 -24.20 15.61 13.36
C ASN A 40 -23.57 16.21 14.62
N SER A 41 -22.30 15.90 14.88
CA SER A 41 -21.51 16.63 15.85
C SER A 41 -21.26 17.99 15.18
N SER A 42 -22.32 18.80 15.14
CA SER A 42 -22.13 20.24 15.17
C SER A 42 -21.17 20.45 16.32
N ALA A 43 -20.01 21.02 16.01
CA ALA A 43 -19.22 21.71 17.00
C ALA A 43 -20.15 22.77 17.59
N HIS A 44 -20.89 22.36 18.61
CA HIS A 44 -21.75 23.15 19.45
C HIS A 44 -20.78 23.94 20.33
N ASN A 45 -20.10 24.90 19.70
CA ASN A 45 -19.59 26.05 20.42
C ASN A 45 -20.83 26.90 20.75
N THR A 46 -21.67 26.43 21.66
CA THR A 46 -22.37 27.39 22.49
C THR A 46 -21.28 28.09 23.28
N ASP A 47 -20.86 29.23 22.73
CA ASP A 47 -20.56 30.39 23.54
C ASP A 47 -21.83 30.59 24.38
N GLU A 48 -21.92 29.88 25.51
CA GLU A 48 -22.83 30.25 26.57
C GLU A 48 -22.30 31.60 27.04
N ASP A 49 -22.83 32.66 26.44
CA ASP A 49 -22.87 33.96 27.07
C ASP A 49 -23.69 33.80 28.36
N ASP A 50 -23.05 33.36 29.44
CA ASP A 50 -23.54 33.64 30.79
C ASP A 50 -23.35 35.15 31.02
N ASP A 51 -24.26 35.92 30.44
CA ASP A 51 -24.54 37.30 30.82
C ASP A 51 -25.47 37.29 32.04
N SER A 52 -25.00 36.74 33.15
CA SER A 52 -25.58 36.97 34.47
C SER A 52 -24.70 37.98 35.22
N GLY A 53 -24.79 39.24 34.80
CA GLY A 53 -24.03 40.36 35.37
C GLY A 53 -24.88 41.60 35.60
N ASP A 54 -26.06 41.47 36.23
CA ASP A 54 -26.69 42.59 36.93
C ASP A 54 -25.72 43.07 38.02
N GLY A 55 -25.04 44.19 37.74
CA GLY A 55 -23.98 44.70 38.59
C GLY A 55 -23.66 46.15 38.26
N ARG A 56 -24.63 47.02 38.50
CA ARG A 56 -24.46 48.48 38.52
C ARG A 56 -23.26 48.88 39.39
N SER A 57 -22.09 49.17 38.78
CA SER A 57 -21.06 50.15 39.20
C SER A 57 -19.71 49.83 38.52
N SER A 58 -19.02 50.83 37.94
CA SER A 58 -17.68 50.80 37.25
C SER A 58 -17.63 50.70 35.70
N SER A 59 -18.63 51.26 35.01
CA SER A 59 -18.97 51.02 33.59
C SER A 59 -18.00 51.45 32.47
N ALA A 60 -16.88 52.12 32.72
CA ALA A 60 -15.98 52.57 31.64
C ALA A 60 -14.69 51.72 31.49
N LEU A 61 -14.15 51.20 32.59
CA LEU A 61 -12.91 50.41 32.57
C LEU A 61 -13.19 48.93 32.29
N ALA A 62 -14.26 48.38 32.88
CA ALA A 62 -14.70 46.99 32.67
C ALA A 62 -15.18 46.75 31.22
N SER A 63 -15.89 47.72 30.65
CA SER A 63 -16.35 47.69 29.24
C SER A 63 -15.18 47.76 28.25
N SER A 64 -14.14 48.56 28.55
CA SER A 64 -12.92 48.59 27.73
C SER A 64 -12.17 47.24 27.76
N SER A 65 -12.07 46.59 28.92
CA SER A 65 -11.42 45.28 29.05
C SER A 65 -12.20 44.13 28.38
N THR A 66 -13.53 44.13 28.43
CA THR A 66 -14.35 43.11 27.74
C THR A 66 -14.33 43.31 26.24
N LEU A 67 -14.32 44.56 25.75
CA LEU A 67 -14.09 44.88 24.33
C LEU A 67 -12.69 44.41 23.87
N SER A 68 -11.65 44.64 24.67
CA SER A 68 -10.29 44.15 24.39
C SER A 68 -10.19 42.62 24.35
N TYR A 69 -10.93 41.91 25.22
CA TYR A 69 -11.01 40.46 25.19
C TYR A 69 -11.75 39.93 23.95
N LYS A 70 -12.89 40.55 23.59
CA LYS A 70 -13.63 40.23 22.36
C LYS A 70 -12.78 40.47 21.11
N GLU A 71 -12.00 41.56 21.08
CA GLU A 71 -11.06 41.86 20.00
C GLU A 71 -9.96 40.79 19.90
N ARG A 72 -9.31 40.43 21.02
CA ARG A 72 -8.29 39.35 21.04
C ARG A 72 -8.85 38.02 20.55
N ARG A 73 -10.09 37.68 20.93
CA ARG A 73 -10.76 36.45 20.47
C ARG A 73 -10.99 36.51 18.95
N ARG A 74 -11.43 37.65 18.42
CA ARG A 74 -11.63 37.88 16.99
C ARG A 74 -10.33 37.76 16.20
N GLU A 75 -9.24 38.35 16.69
CA GLU A 75 -7.91 38.27 16.09
C GLU A 75 -7.40 36.83 16.04
N ALA A 76 -7.50 36.10 17.15
CA ALA A 76 -7.10 34.69 17.21
C ALA A 76 -7.90 33.83 16.21
N HIS A 77 -9.21 34.06 16.09
CA HIS A 77 -10.05 33.37 15.12
C HIS A 77 -9.63 33.69 13.67
N THR A 78 -9.39 34.96 13.34
CA THR A 78 -8.89 35.36 12.02
C THR A 78 -7.54 34.72 11.69
N GLN A 79 -6.61 34.68 12.65
CA GLN A 79 -5.30 34.05 12.48
C GLN A 79 -5.42 32.55 12.23
N ALA A 80 -6.28 31.85 12.97
CA ALA A 80 -6.52 30.42 12.80
C ALA A 80 -7.11 30.11 11.41
N GLU A 81 -8.09 30.89 10.95
CA GLU A 81 -8.68 30.72 9.61
C GLU A 81 -7.67 31.07 8.49
N GLN A 82 -6.83 32.09 8.67
CA GLN A 82 -5.76 32.38 7.71
C GLN A 82 -4.79 31.20 7.59
N LYS A 83 -4.33 30.65 8.73
CA LYS A 83 -3.46 29.47 8.75
C LYS A 83 -4.12 28.27 8.04
N ARG A 84 -5.42 28.05 8.25
CA ARG A 84 -6.17 27.01 7.53
C ARG A 84 -6.19 27.26 6.03
N ARG A 85 -6.45 28.50 5.59
CA ARG A 85 -6.45 28.88 4.17
C ARG A 85 -5.08 28.69 3.52
N ASP A 86 -4.02 29.05 4.22
CA ASP A 86 -2.64 28.91 3.73
C ASP A 86 -2.26 27.43 3.59
N ALA A 87 -2.66 26.59 4.54
CA ALA A 87 -2.47 25.14 4.44
C ALA A 87 -3.21 24.53 3.24
N ILE A 88 -4.46 24.93 3.01
CA ILE A 88 -5.23 24.51 1.83
C ILE A 88 -4.56 24.98 0.54
N LYS A 89 -4.12 26.24 0.50
CA LYS A 89 -3.41 26.79 -0.66
C LYS A 89 -2.14 26.00 -0.96
N LYS A 90 -1.33 25.71 0.04
CA LYS A 90 -0.14 24.86 -0.10
C LYS A 90 -0.48 23.47 -0.64
N GLY A 91 -1.59 22.88 -0.18
CA GLY A 91 -2.07 21.61 -0.72
C GLY A 91 -2.38 21.65 -2.22
N TYR A 92 -3.01 22.73 -2.70
CA TYR A 92 -3.23 22.92 -4.15
C TYR A 92 -1.93 23.10 -4.93
N ASP A 93 -0.98 23.88 -4.39
CA ASP A 93 0.31 24.10 -5.03
C ASP A 93 1.07 22.74 -5.14
N SER A 94 1.05 21.90 -4.11
CA SER A 94 1.61 20.55 -4.16
C SER A 94 0.88 19.60 -5.13
N LEU A 95 -0.44 19.68 -5.24
CA LEU A 95 -1.19 18.89 -6.24
C LEU A 95 -0.77 19.25 -7.67
N GLN A 96 -0.54 20.54 -7.96
CA GLN A 96 -0.06 20.96 -9.27
C GLN A 96 1.33 20.40 -9.60
N GLU A 97 2.21 20.30 -8.59
CA GLU A 97 3.54 19.71 -8.74
C GLU A 97 3.51 18.18 -8.91
N LEU A 98 2.61 17.47 -8.23
CA LEU A 98 2.57 16.00 -8.28
C LEU A 98 1.80 15.45 -9.47
N VAL A 99 0.82 16.19 -9.99
CA VAL A 99 -0.07 15.73 -11.06
C VAL A 99 0.48 16.19 -12.42
N PRO A 100 1.00 15.29 -13.27
CA PRO A 100 1.68 15.68 -14.51
C PRO A 100 0.79 16.50 -15.46
N THR A 101 -0.51 16.20 -15.49
CA THR A 101 -1.48 16.89 -16.34
C THR A 101 -1.84 18.30 -15.86
N CYS A 102 -1.44 18.67 -14.63
CA CYS A 102 -1.52 20.03 -14.11
C CYS A 102 -0.30 20.85 -14.53
N GLN A 103 0.90 20.25 -14.55
CA GLN A 103 2.15 20.94 -14.90
C GLN A 103 2.20 21.44 -16.36
N GLN A 104 1.56 20.71 -17.29
CA GLN A 104 1.66 21.02 -18.72
C GLN A 104 1.04 22.37 -19.12
N ASN A 105 0.17 22.96 -18.30
CA ASN A 105 -0.56 24.18 -18.64
C ASN A 105 0.06 25.46 -18.04
N ASP A 106 0.89 25.35 -17.00
CA ASP A 106 1.33 26.51 -16.21
C ASP A 106 2.65 27.13 -16.72
N SER A 107 3.51 26.35 -17.38
CA SER A 107 4.89 26.81 -17.67
C SER A 107 5.02 27.83 -18.82
N ALA A 108 4.01 27.97 -19.68
CA ALA A 108 4.10 28.83 -20.87
C ALA A 108 2.97 29.87 -21.02
N SER A 109 1.80 29.65 -20.40
CA SER A 109 0.61 30.47 -20.66
C SER A 109 0.31 31.52 -19.60
N GLY A 110 0.96 31.48 -18.42
CA GLY A 110 0.62 32.34 -17.28
C GLY A 110 -0.82 32.17 -16.75
N TYR A 111 -1.55 31.15 -17.24
CA TYR A 111 -2.94 30.89 -16.88
C TYR A 111 -3.02 29.83 -15.79
N LYS A 112 -3.36 30.26 -14.57
CA LYS A 112 -3.50 29.38 -13.42
C LYS A 112 -4.72 28.48 -13.56
N LEU A 113 -4.54 27.17 -13.38
CA LEU A 113 -5.63 26.20 -13.38
C LEU A 113 -6.65 26.50 -12.25
N SER A 114 -7.93 26.26 -12.54
CA SER A 114 -8.98 26.43 -11.53
C SER A 114 -8.90 25.33 -10.47
N LYS A 115 -9.35 25.62 -9.23
CA LYS A 115 -9.37 24.65 -8.13
C LYS A 115 -10.13 23.38 -8.49
N ALA A 116 -11.30 23.52 -9.11
CA ALA A 116 -12.11 22.39 -9.55
C ALA A 116 -11.35 21.50 -10.56
N LEU A 117 -10.64 22.12 -11.51
CA LEU A 117 -9.89 21.38 -12.52
C LEU A 117 -8.67 20.67 -11.94
N ILE A 118 -7.97 21.29 -10.98
CA ILE A 118 -6.86 20.64 -10.27
C ILE A 118 -7.36 19.39 -9.54
N LEU A 119 -8.49 19.49 -8.84
CA LEU A 119 -9.09 18.35 -8.14
C LEU A 119 -9.49 17.24 -9.12
N GLN A 120 -10.15 17.57 -10.23
CA GLN A 120 -10.54 16.58 -11.25
C GLN A 120 -9.31 15.85 -11.82
N LYS A 121 -8.29 16.60 -12.25
CA LYS A 121 -7.04 16.02 -12.78
C LYS A 121 -6.33 15.15 -11.74
N SER A 122 -6.41 15.51 -10.46
CA SER A 122 -5.85 14.73 -9.36
C SER A 122 -6.58 13.40 -9.18
N ILE A 123 -7.92 13.41 -9.23
CA ILE A 123 -8.74 12.19 -9.16
C ILE A 123 -8.41 11.25 -10.32
N ASP A 124 -8.36 11.78 -11.55
CA ASP A 124 -8.04 11.01 -12.74
C ASP A 124 -6.65 10.38 -12.62
N TYR A 125 -5.68 11.13 -12.09
CA TYR A 125 -4.31 10.65 -11.91
C TYR A 125 -4.20 9.57 -10.82
N ILE A 126 -4.94 9.69 -9.71
CA ILE A 126 -5.03 8.61 -8.71
C ILE A 126 -5.61 7.34 -9.35
N GLY A 127 -6.67 7.48 -10.15
CA GLY A 127 -7.24 6.36 -10.90
C GLY A 127 -6.22 5.68 -11.82
N TYR A 128 -5.45 6.48 -12.56
CA TYR A 128 -4.35 5.98 -13.39
C TYR A 128 -3.28 5.25 -12.58
N LEU A 129 -2.82 5.82 -11.47
CA LEU A 129 -1.81 5.19 -10.61
C LEU A 129 -2.28 3.85 -10.03
N ASN A 130 -3.55 3.76 -9.63
CA ASN A 130 -4.13 2.50 -9.14
C ASN A 130 -4.16 1.43 -10.23
N LEU A 131 -4.50 1.80 -11.47
CA LEU A 131 -4.46 0.88 -12.60
C LEU A 131 -3.03 0.40 -12.91
N GLN A 132 -2.05 1.31 -12.91
CA GLN A 132 -0.64 0.95 -13.12
C GLN A 132 -0.11 0.05 -12.01
N LYS A 133 -0.43 0.36 -10.75
CA LYS A 133 -0.07 -0.45 -9.59
C LYS A 133 -0.62 -1.88 -9.73
N LYS A 134 -1.92 -2.02 -10.02
CA LYS A 134 -2.55 -3.33 -10.23
C LYS A 134 -1.86 -4.13 -11.34
N LYS A 135 -1.58 -3.49 -12.48
CA LYS A 135 -0.87 -4.14 -13.59
C LYS A 135 0.52 -4.65 -13.16
N GLN A 136 1.25 -3.84 -12.41
CA GLN A 136 2.58 -4.20 -11.93
C GLN A 136 2.55 -5.33 -10.90
N GLU A 137 1.54 -5.36 -10.03
CA GLU A 137 1.31 -6.45 -9.08
C GLU A 137 1.00 -7.77 -9.80
N GLU A 138 0.14 -7.75 -10.83
CA GLU A 138 -0.16 -8.92 -11.66
C GLU A 138 1.09 -9.47 -12.38
N GLU A 139 1.91 -8.57 -12.96
CA GLU A 139 3.16 -8.96 -13.62
C GLU A 139 4.17 -9.54 -12.62
N SER A 140 4.31 -8.92 -11.45
CA SER A 140 5.17 -9.43 -10.37
C SER A 140 4.72 -10.83 -9.91
N ALA A 141 3.42 -11.04 -9.73
CA ALA A 141 2.87 -12.34 -9.35
C ALA A 141 3.12 -13.40 -10.43
N ALA A 142 2.99 -13.04 -11.71
CA ALA A 142 3.29 -13.94 -12.82
C ALA A 142 4.77 -14.35 -12.84
N LEU A 143 5.69 -13.38 -12.69
CA LEU A 143 7.14 -13.65 -12.63
C LEU A 143 7.51 -14.52 -11.43
N GLN A 144 6.89 -14.30 -10.26
CA GLN A 144 7.12 -15.15 -9.09
C GLN A 144 6.70 -16.60 -9.32
N LYS A 145 5.57 -16.83 -10.00
CA LYS A 145 5.12 -18.18 -10.39
C LYS A 145 6.09 -18.84 -11.36
N GLU A 146 6.61 -18.10 -12.33
CA GLU A 146 7.61 -18.61 -13.28
C GLU A 146 8.91 -19.00 -12.56
N VAL A 147 9.41 -18.14 -11.67
CA VAL A 147 10.59 -18.43 -10.86
C VAL A 147 10.38 -19.69 -10.01
N ALA A 148 9.21 -19.85 -9.39
CA ALA A 148 8.90 -21.05 -8.61
C ALA A 148 8.89 -22.32 -9.48
N ALA A 149 8.26 -22.27 -10.67
CA ALA A 149 8.24 -23.39 -11.60
C ALA A 149 9.66 -23.77 -12.07
N LEU A 150 10.48 -22.78 -12.43
CA LEU A 150 11.87 -23.01 -12.83
C LEU A 150 12.70 -23.62 -11.71
N ARG A 151 12.49 -23.19 -10.46
CA ARG A 151 13.15 -23.80 -9.30
C ARG A 151 12.73 -25.25 -9.12
N ILE A 152 11.45 -25.59 -9.22
CA ILE A 152 10.98 -26.99 -9.14
C ILE A 152 11.67 -27.85 -10.21
N ILE A 153 11.74 -27.34 -11.44
CA ILE A 153 12.40 -28.03 -12.55
C ILE A 153 13.88 -28.22 -12.24
N GLN A 154 14.59 -27.17 -11.80
CA GLN A 154 15.99 -27.25 -11.42
C GLN A 154 16.24 -28.31 -10.35
N HIS A 155 15.47 -28.30 -9.25
CA HIS A 155 15.60 -29.28 -8.17
C HIS A 155 15.33 -30.71 -8.67
N SER A 156 14.37 -30.89 -9.58
CA SER A 156 14.10 -32.21 -10.17
C SER A 156 15.30 -32.75 -10.95
N TYR A 157 16.01 -31.89 -11.69
CA TYR A 157 17.21 -32.26 -12.43
C TYR A 157 18.39 -32.54 -11.52
N GLU A 158 18.60 -31.71 -10.50
CA GLU A 158 19.65 -31.91 -9.49
C GLU A 158 19.45 -33.25 -8.76
N HIS A 159 18.22 -33.58 -8.37
CA HIS A 159 17.89 -34.84 -7.73
C HIS A 159 18.16 -36.04 -8.65
N MET A 160 17.74 -36.00 -9.92
CA MET A 160 18.05 -37.06 -10.90
C MET A 160 19.56 -37.24 -11.12
N LEU A 161 20.31 -36.14 -11.18
CA LEU A 161 21.76 -36.16 -11.32
C LEU A 161 22.43 -36.83 -10.11
N GLN A 162 22.00 -36.49 -8.89
CA GLN A 162 22.49 -37.10 -7.66
C GLN A 162 22.20 -38.61 -7.60
N HIS A 163 20.97 -39.04 -7.95
CA HIS A 163 20.63 -40.46 -8.01
C HIS A 163 21.47 -41.23 -9.04
N GLN A 164 21.73 -40.65 -10.22
CA GLN A 164 22.59 -41.27 -11.23
C GLN A 164 24.05 -41.38 -10.77
N GLN A 165 24.54 -40.45 -9.95
CA GLN A 165 25.89 -40.50 -9.37
C GLN A 165 25.98 -41.48 -8.20
N ALA A 166 24.96 -41.52 -7.34
CA ALA A 166 24.92 -42.38 -6.15
C ALA A 166 24.60 -43.85 -6.47
N ASN A 167 23.90 -44.12 -7.58
CA ASN A 167 23.57 -45.46 -8.03
C ASN A 167 24.04 -45.66 -9.48
N PRO A 168 25.35 -45.86 -9.72
CA PRO A 168 25.82 -46.36 -10.99
C PRO A 168 25.31 -47.80 -11.10
N GLY A 169 24.18 -48.01 -11.78
CA GLY A 169 23.78 -49.35 -12.20
C GLY A 169 24.95 -50.07 -12.91
N PRO A 170 24.94 -51.41 -12.97
CA PRO A 170 26.06 -52.20 -13.49
C PRO A 170 26.52 -51.65 -14.86
N GLU A 171 27.84 -51.57 -15.04
CA GLU A 171 28.56 -50.84 -16.13
C GLU A 171 28.01 -51.01 -17.55
N GLU A 172 27.23 -52.05 -17.84
CA GLU A 172 26.81 -52.44 -19.20
C GLU A 172 25.92 -51.43 -19.95
N ALA A 173 25.34 -50.44 -19.28
CA ALA A 173 24.50 -49.41 -19.93
C ALA A 173 25.18 -48.04 -20.09
N ARG A 174 26.39 -47.83 -19.54
CA ARG A 174 27.07 -46.53 -19.60
C ARG A 174 27.97 -46.46 -20.83
N LEU A 175 27.38 -46.13 -21.98
CA LEU A 175 28.16 -45.66 -23.12
C LEU A 175 28.87 -44.36 -22.70
N THR A 176 30.19 -44.43 -22.54
CA THR A 176 31.05 -43.26 -22.32
C THR A 176 30.87 -42.28 -23.47
N ASP A 177 30.96 -40.97 -23.21
CA ASP A 177 30.78 -39.98 -24.29
C ASP A 177 31.76 -40.22 -25.45
N GLU A 178 32.96 -40.75 -25.16
CA GLU A 178 33.91 -41.28 -26.15
C GLU A 178 33.29 -42.33 -27.12
N ALA A 179 32.48 -43.26 -26.61
CA ALA A 179 31.81 -44.28 -27.42
C ALA A 179 30.66 -43.69 -28.25
N LYS A 180 30.00 -42.63 -27.76
CA LYS A 180 28.97 -41.91 -28.52
C LYS A 180 29.58 -41.06 -29.65
N PHE A 181 30.72 -40.42 -29.37
CA PHE A 181 31.46 -39.63 -30.36
C PHE A 181 32.05 -40.52 -31.46
N GLN A 182 32.52 -41.73 -31.13
CA GLN A 182 33.00 -42.68 -32.14
C GLN A 182 31.93 -43.07 -33.17
N VAL A 183 30.67 -43.29 -32.74
CA VAL A 183 29.56 -43.60 -33.66
C VAL A 183 29.23 -42.43 -34.59
N VAL A 184 29.35 -41.19 -34.13
CA VAL A 184 29.11 -39.99 -34.96
C VAL A 184 30.27 -39.73 -35.92
N SER A 185 31.50 -40.12 -35.58
CA SER A 185 32.69 -39.96 -36.42
C SER A 185 32.88 -41.04 -37.50
N MET A 186 32.07 -42.10 -37.48
CA MET A 186 32.16 -43.24 -38.42
C MET A 186 31.19 -43.16 -39.63
N ASN A 187 30.45 -42.06 -39.78
CA ASN A 187 29.61 -41.76 -40.95
C ASN A 187 30.13 -40.54 -41.72
#